data_AF-A0A9D2IJS2-F1
#
_entry.id   AF-A0A9D2IJS2-F1
#
_cell.length_a   1.000
_cell.length_b   1.000
_cell.length_c   1.000
_cell.angle_alpha   90.00
_cell.angle_beta   90.00
_cell.angle_gamma   90.00
#
_symmetry.space_group_name_H-M   'P 1'
#
loop_
_entity.id
_entity.type
_entity.pdbx_description
1 polymer ?
#
loop_
_entity_poly.entity_id
_entity_poly.type
_entity_poly.pdbx_seq_one_letter_code
_entity_poly.pdbx_strand_id
1 'polypeptide(L)'
;GHVFQGRFFSSTVETEGYLFSCIRYIHNNPVKAYMVSSILDYPFSSAEEYMRTMDDSEKKTKGCISGEVFSLLKQRFRNKREFLDFHDLFDNQEFIDIKEEKEEYDFLRVKQQLEIYTNENNIKSFKLLNSIPYMRNRAVEFCKNETGLPELKIENFLMILAKGA
;
A
#
# COMPACT_ATOMS: atom_id res chain seq x y z
N GLY A 1 -5.79 31.46 7.05
CA GLY A 1 -6.86 31.16 8.02
C GLY A 1 -6.60 29.80 8.64
N HIS A 2 -6.93 29.63 9.92
CA HIS A 2 -6.54 28.44 10.71
C HIS A 2 -7.10 27.09 10.22
N VAL A 3 -8.18 27.09 9.43
CA VAL A 3 -8.86 25.87 8.94
C VAL A 3 -7.93 24.94 8.15
N PHE A 4 -6.99 25.51 7.40
CA PHE A 4 -6.13 24.79 6.45
C PHE A 4 -4.69 24.63 6.93
N GLN A 5 -4.37 25.20 8.08
CA GLN A 5 -3.00 25.22 8.60
C GLN A 5 -2.58 23.82 9.07
N GLY A 6 -1.46 23.31 8.56
CA GLY A 6 -0.91 22.00 8.94
C GLY A 6 -1.66 20.78 8.38
N ARG A 7 -2.53 20.97 7.38
CA ARG A 7 -3.33 19.88 6.74
C ARG A 7 -2.95 19.59 5.29
N PHE A 8 -1.98 20.32 4.74
CA PHE A 8 -1.49 20.11 3.39
C PHE A 8 -0.03 19.76 3.44
N PHE A 9 0.31 18.68 2.73
CA PHE A 9 1.67 18.21 2.54
C PHE A 9 1.93 18.11 1.03
N SER A 10 3.17 18.33 0.63
CA SER A 10 3.59 18.23 -0.77
C SER A 10 4.75 17.26 -0.89
N SER A 11 4.62 16.27 -1.77
CA SER A 11 5.69 15.37 -2.20
C SER A 11 5.78 15.41 -3.71
N THR A 12 6.99 15.46 -4.26
CA THR A 12 7.18 15.38 -5.72
C THR A 12 6.99 13.93 -6.18
N VAL A 13 6.23 13.74 -7.26
CA VAL A 13 6.10 12.42 -7.90
C VAL A 13 7.11 12.30 -9.03
N GLU A 14 8.22 11.61 -8.78
CA GLU A 14 9.36 11.55 -9.70
C GLU A 14 9.42 10.28 -10.54
N THR A 15 8.67 9.23 -10.18
CA THR A 15 8.67 7.95 -10.90
C THR A 15 7.24 7.48 -11.17
N GLU A 16 7.05 6.73 -12.26
CA GLU A 16 5.77 6.10 -12.56
C GLU A 16 5.34 5.11 -11.47
N GLY A 17 6.29 4.37 -10.89
CA GLY A 17 6.02 3.47 -9.78
C GLY A 17 5.40 4.20 -8.59
N TYR A 18 5.98 5.34 -8.20
CA TYR A 18 5.44 6.16 -7.13
C TYR A 18 4.08 6.78 -7.48
N LEU A 19 3.88 7.20 -8.75
CA LEU A 19 2.56 7.65 -9.23
C LEU A 19 1.50 6.57 -9.04
N PHE A 20 1.78 5.32 -9.41
CA PHE A 20 0.84 4.22 -9.23
C PHE A 20 0.56 3.95 -7.74
N SER A 21 1.59 3.98 -6.89
CA SER A 21 1.40 3.91 -5.44
C SER A 21 0.48 5.02 -4.92
N CYS A 22 0.66 6.27 -5.35
CA CYS A 22 -0.24 7.38 -5.00
C CYS A 22 -1.69 7.11 -5.43
N ILE A 23 -1.90 6.63 -6.66
CA ILE A 23 -3.24 6.31 -7.18
C ILE A 23 -3.92 5.25 -6.30
N ARG A 24 -3.20 4.15 -6.00
CA ARG A 24 -3.70 3.09 -5.12
C ARG A 24 -4.01 3.60 -3.73
N TYR A 25 -3.14 4.43 -3.17
CA TYR A 25 -3.32 5.03 -1.86
C TYR A 25 -4.60 5.88 -1.81
N ILE A 26 -4.73 6.85 -2.74
CA ILE A 26 -5.89 7.75 -2.82
C ILE A 26 -7.19 6.97 -2.97
N HIS A 27 -7.22 5.96 -3.85
CA HIS A 27 -8.42 5.15 -4.07
C HIS A 27 -8.80 4.28 -2.85
N ASN A 28 -7.83 3.80 -2.09
CA ASN A 28 -8.06 2.97 -0.90
C ASN A 28 -8.36 3.78 0.37
N ASN A 29 -8.08 5.08 0.41
CA ASN A 29 -8.32 5.91 1.61
C ASN A 29 -9.76 5.83 2.14
N PRO A 30 -10.82 5.93 1.30
CA PRO A 30 -12.20 5.76 1.77
C PRO A 30 -12.50 4.37 2.35
N VAL A 31 -11.86 3.32 1.82
CA VAL A 31 -12.01 1.95 2.32
C VAL A 31 -11.32 1.81 3.68
N LYS A 32 -10.07 2.31 3.78
CA LYS A 32 -9.30 2.33 5.03
C LYS A 32 -9.98 3.14 6.14
N ALA A 33 -10.64 4.23 5.77
CA ALA A 33 -11.44 5.05 6.68
C ALA A 33 -12.81 4.43 7.01
N TYR A 34 -13.09 3.21 6.55
CA TYR A 34 -14.36 2.50 6.75
C TYR A 34 -15.59 3.25 6.23
N MET A 35 -15.42 4.15 5.25
CA MET A 35 -16.52 4.90 4.65
C MET A 35 -17.29 4.07 3.62
N VAL A 36 -16.58 3.16 2.95
CA VAL A 36 -17.11 2.29 1.89
C VAL A 36 -16.43 0.91 1.93
N SER A 37 -17.06 -0.10 1.34
CA SER A 37 -16.50 -1.46 1.28
C SER A 37 -15.65 -1.73 0.03
N SER A 38 -15.79 -0.91 -1.02
CA SER A 38 -14.99 -0.99 -2.24
C SER A 38 -14.51 0.39 -2.69
N ILE A 39 -13.34 0.44 -3.35
CA ILE A 39 -12.81 1.66 -3.98
C ILE A 39 -13.77 2.24 -5.03
N LEU A 40 -14.67 1.42 -5.58
CA LEU A 40 -15.64 1.82 -6.60
C LEU A 40 -16.89 2.49 -6.01
N ASP A 41 -17.13 2.32 -4.71
CA ASP A 41 -18.33 2.83 -4.05
C ASP A 41 -18.17 4.28 -3.58
N TYR A 42 -16.94 4.83 -3.63
CA TYR A 42 -16.68 6.20 -3.20
C TYR A 42 -16.88 7.19 -4.36
N PRO A 43 -17.93 8.04 -4.33
CA PRO A 43 -18.31 8.86 -5.48
C PRO A 43 -17.36 10.04 -5.74
N PHE A 44 -16.49 10.37 -4.79
CA PHE A 44 -15.52 11.47 -4.90
C PHE A 44 -14.09 10.94 -5.16
N SER A 45 -14.00 9.82 -5.88
CA SER A 45 -12.75 9.20 -6.34
C SER A 45 -12.81 8.95 -7.84
N SER A 46 -11.65 8.91 -8.47
CA SER A 46 -11.52 8.59 -9.88
C SER A 46 -11.49 7.08 -10.19
N ALA A 47 -11.55 6.21 -9.18
CA ALA A 47 -11.54 4.75 -9.37
C ALA A 47 -12.71 4.27 -10.24
N GLU A 48 -13.93 4.72 -9.93
CA GLU A 48 -15.13 4.37 -10.72
C GLU A 48 -15.07 4.98 -12.13
N GLU A 49 -14.61 6.22 -12.25
CA GLU A 49 -14.44 6.93 -13.52
C GLU A 49 -13.52 6.15 -14.47
N TYR A 50 -12.38 5.68 -13.96
CA TYR A 50 -11.45 4.85 -14.73
C TYR A 50 -12.06 3.50 -15.12
N MET A 51 -12.78 2.85 -14.21
CA MET A 51 -13.41 1.55 -14.46
C MET A 51 -14.49 1.61 -15.53
N ARG A 52 -15.27 2.69 -15.60
CA ARG A 52 -16.29 2.88 -16.64
C ARG A 52 -15.68 3.13 -18.03
N THR A 53 -14.55 3.83 -18.08
CA THR A 53 -13.88 4.24 -19.34
C THR A 53 -12.93 3.19 -19.90
N MET A 54 -12.69 2.10 -19.17
CA MET A 54 -12.09 0.88 -19.74
C MET A 54 -13.00 0.21 -20.77
N ASP A 55 -14.32 0.24 -20.55
CA ASP A 55 -15.28 -0.39 -21.48
C ASP A 55 -15.54 0.47 -22.72
N ASP A 56 -15.33 1.78 -22.62
CA ASP A 56 -15.75 2.76 -23.63
C ASP A 56 -14.57 3.70 -23.96
N SER A 57 -13.83 3.36 -25.02
CA SER A 57 -12.55 3.99 -25.39
C SER A 57 -12.67 5.46 -25.81
N GLU A 58 -13.88 5.91 -26.18
CA GLU A 58 -14.13 7.24 -26.74
C GLU A 58 -14.49 8.30 -25.69
N LYS A 59 -14.85 7.91 -24.47
CA LYS A 59 -15.18 8.86 -23.39
C LYS A 59 -13.93 9.30 -22.65
N LYS A 60 -13.30 10.38 -23.13
CA LYS A 60 -12.47 11.24 -22.27
C LYS A 60 -13.40 11.87 -21.24
N THR A 61 -13.32 11.43 -20.00
CA THR A 61 -14.08 12.00 -18.90
C THR A 61 -13.57 13.41 -18.61
N LYS A 62 -14.48 14.38 -18.43
CA LYS A 62 -14.18 15.67 -17.79
C LYS A 62 -14.12 15.51 -16.26
N GLY A 63 -13.50 14.43 -15.79
CA GLY A 63 -13.55 14.02 -14.39
C GLY A 63 -12.27 14.34 -13.64
N CYS A 64 -11.93 13.48 -12.69
CA CYS A 64 -10.87 13.69 -11.71
C CYS A 64 -9.47 13.30 -12.20
N ILE A 65 -9.35 12.59 -13.33
CA ILE A 65 -8.06 12.15 -13.89
C ILE A 65 -7.67 13.00 -15.11
N SER A 66 -6.40 13.41 -15.20
CA SER A 66 -5.87 14.03 -16.40
C SER A 66 -5.77 13.04 -17.58
N GLY A 67 -5.75 13.56 -18.80
CA GLY A 67 -5.57 12.72 -19.99
C GLY A 67 -4.25 11.95 -20.00
N GLU A 68 -3.17 12.49 -19.43
CA GLU A 68 -1.88 11.79 -19.33
C GLU A 68 -1.98 10.60 -18.38
N VAL A 69 -2.46 10.81 -17.15
CA VAL A 69 -2.60 9.74 -16.15
C VAL A 69 -3.55 8.66 -16.64
N PHE A 70 -4.64 9.05 -17.31
CA PHE A 70 -5.54 8.10 -17.94
C PHE A 70 -4.85 7.19 -18.97
N SER A 71 -3.98 7.78 -19.79
CA SER A 71 -3.21 7.04 -20.80
C SER A 71 -2.23 6.07 -20.13
N LEU A 72 -1.54 6.49 -19.06
CA LEU A 72 -0.64 5.64 -18.28
C LEU A 72 -1.39 4.46 -17.65
N LEU A 73 -2.56 4.71 -17.08
CA LEU A 73 -3.39 3.65 -16.50
C LEU A 73 -3.84 2.65 -17.57
N LYS A 74 -4.30 3.10 -18.75
CA LYS A 74 -4.66 2.23 -19.88
C LYS A 74 -3.48 1.42 -20.42
N GLN A 75 -2.27 1.99 -20.41
CA GLN A 75 -1.06 1.26 -20.79
C GLN A 75 -0.69 0.19 -19.75
N ARG A 76 -0.91 0.49 -18.46
CA ARG A 76 -0.52 -0.37 -17.34
C ARG A 76 -1.49 -1.53 -17.09
N PHE A 77 -2.80 -1.30 -17.25
CA PHE A 77 -3.85 -2.28 -16.94
C PHE A 77 -4.63 -2.65 -18.20
N ARG A 78 -4.61 -3.93 -18.56
CA ARG A 78 -5.25 -4.43 -19.78
C ARG A 78 -6.74 -4.68 -19.61
N ASN A 79 -7.17 -4.88 -18.36
CA ASN A 79 -8.53 -5.20 -18.01
C ASN A 79 -8.82 -4.74 -16.58
N LYS A 80 -10.11 -4.72 -16.26
CA LYS A 80 -10.64 -4.32 -14.95
C LYS A 80 -10.06 -5.14 -13.80
N ARG A 81 -9.84 -6.43 -14.02
CA ARG A 81 -9.35 -7.33 -13.00
C ARG A 81 -7.92 -6.98 -12.58
N GLU A 82 -7.02 -6.73 -13.54
CA GLU A 82 -5.66 -6.27 -13.23
C GLU A 82 -5.63 -4.97 -12.43
N PHE A 83 -6.57 -4.05 -12.70
CA PHE A 83 -6.69 -2.80 -11.93
C PHE A 83 -7.16 -3.07 -10.50
N LEU A 84 -8.18 -3.91 -10.31
CA LEU A 84 -8.67 -4.27 -8.98
C LEU A 84 -7.62 -5.05 -8.18
N ASP A 85 -7.01 -6.07 -8.80
CA ASP A 85 -5.94 -6.86 -8.19
C ASP A 85 -4.78 -5.95 -7.75
N PHE A 86 -4.44 -4.93 -8.54
CA PHE A 86 -3.43 -3.94 -8.16
C PHE A 86 -3.79 -3.11 -6.92
N HIS A 87 -5.08 -2.81 -6.71
CA HIS A 87 -5.54 -2.08 -5.52
C HIS A 87 -5.58 -2.96 -4.27
N ASP A 88 -5.71 -4.27 -4.45
CA ASP A 88 -5.65 -5.26 -3.37
C ASP A 88 -4.21 -5.60 -2.96
N LEU A 89 -3.21 -5.26 -3.78
CA LEU A 89 -1.80 -5.40 -3.42
C LEU A 89 -1.45 -4.49 -2.26
N PHE A 90 -0.85 -5.08 -1.23
CA PHE A 90 -0.23 -4.32 -0.16
C PHE A 90 0.90 -3.44 -0.72
N ASP A 91 0.84 -2.15 -0.39
CA ASP A 91 1.85 -1.19 -0.79
C ASP A 91 2.94 -1.11 0.28
N ASN A 92 4.20 -1.15 -0.13
CA ASN A 92 5.33 -0.91 0.77
C ASN A 92 5.77 0.56 0.76
N GLN A 93 5.11 1.42 -0.01
CA GLN A 93 5.47 2.83 -0.16
C GLN A 93 5.08 3.64 1.08
N GLU A 94 6.02 4.40 1.62
CA GLU A 94 5.74 5.35 2.71
C GLU A 94 5.05 6.61 2.17
N PHE A 95 3.95 7.00 2.82
CA PHE A 95 3.21 8.24 2.57
C PHE A 95 3.34 9.19 3.76
N ILE A 96 3.15 10.49 3.53
CA ILE A 96 3.43 11.56 4.51
C ILE A 96 2.39 11.62 5.64
N ASP A 97 1.29 10.86 5.55
CA ASP A 97 0.15 10.97 6.46
C ASP A 97 0.45 10.58 7.93
N ILE A 98 -0.45 11.07 8.79
CA ILE A 98 -0.36 11.30 10.24
C ILE A 98 0.32 10.13 11.00
N LYS A 99 1.18 10.47 11.99
CA LYS A 99 2.08 9.53 12.70
C LYS A 99 1.41 8.24 13.20
N GLU A 100 0.14 8.31 13.58
CA GLU A 100 -0.64 7.17 14.05
C GLU A 100 -0.87 6.12 12.95
N GLU A 101 -1.10 6.54 11.69
CA GLU A 101 -1.22 5.63 10.54
C GLU A 101 0.13 5.06 10.12
N LYS A 102 1.21 5.81 10.32
CA LYS A 102 2.57 5.37 9.99
C LYS A 102 2.99 4.12 10.77
N GLU A 103 2.68 4.07 12.08
CA GLU A 103 3.09 2.93 12.91
C GLU A 103 2.34 1.65 12.54
N GLU A 104 1.03 1.75 12.31
CA GLU A 104 0.20 0.65 11.82
C GLU A 104 0.68 0.17 10.45
N TYR A 105 0.99 1.10 9.55
CA TYR A 105 1.48 0.77 8.23
C TYR A 105 2.85 0.11 8.26
N ASP A 106 3.79 0.61 9.06
CA ASP A 106 5.08 -0.03 9.27
C ASP A 106 4.94 -1.44 9.86
N PHE A 107 3.98 -1.65 10.78
CA PHE A 107 3.67 -2.97 11.30
C PHE A 107 3.17 -3.91 10.19
N LEU A 108 2.23 -3.46 9.36
CA LEU A 108 1.70 -4.26 8.25
C LEU A 108 2.77 -4.58 7.20
N ARG A 109 3.66 -3.63 6.88
CA ARG A 109 4.80 -3.83 5.96
C ARG A 109 5.72 -4.93 6.47
N VAL A 110 6.12 -4.84 7.73
CA VAL A 110 6.98 -5.86 8.34
C VAL A 110 6.27 -7.20 8.42
N LYS A 111 4.99 -7.23 8.80
CA LYS A 111 4.20 -8.47 8.82
C LYS A 111 4.21 -9.14 7.45
N GLN A 112 3.93 -8.41 6.37
CA GLN A 112 3.92 -8.97 5.02
C GLN A 112 5.30 -9.52 4.61
N GLN A 113 6.38 -8.78 4.87
CA GLN A 113 7.73 -9.26 4.54
C GLN A 113 8.12 -10.51 5.35
N LEU A 114 7.70 -10.58 6.61
CA LEU A 114 7.87 -11.79 7.41
C LEU A 114 7.04 -12.96 6.88
N GLU A 115 5.80 -12.74 6.41
CA GLU A 115 4.99 -13.78 5.77
C GLU A 115 5.69 -14.34 4.52
N ILE A 116 6.18 -13.47 3.64
CA ILE A 116 6.97 -13.84 2.45
C ILE A 116 8.17 -14.69 2.87
N TYR A 117 8.99 -14.18 3.81
CA TYR A 117 10.18 -14.90 4.28
C TYR A 117 9.83 -16.27 4.87
N THR A 118 8.77 -16.36 5.68
CA THR A 118 8.35 -17.64 6.27
C THR A 118 7.86 -18.62 5.21
N ASN A 119 7.15 -18.16 4.19
CA ASN A 119 6.68 -19.01 3.10
C ASN A 119 7.85 -19.54 2.27
N GLU A 120 8.80 -18.68 1.89
CA GLU A 120 9.99 -19.07 1.12
C GLU A 120 10.89 -20.05 1.88
N ASN A 121 10.98 -19.91 3.20
CA ASN A 121 11.81 -20.76 4.06
C ASN A 121 11.04 -21.91 4.73
N ASN A 122 9.77 -22.15 4.34
CA ASN A 122 8.91 -23.21 4.89
C ASN A 122 8.77 -23.19 6.43
N ILE A 123 8.68 -22.00 7.02
CA ILE A 123 8.56 -21.78 8.45
C ILE A 123 7.09 -21.71 8.86
N LYS A 124 6.66 -22.60 9.75
CA LYS A 124 5.24 -22.79 10.09
C LYS A 124 4.60 -21.68 10.92
N SER A 125 5.38 -20.85 11.62
CA SER A 125 4.84 -19.77 12.45
C SER A 125 5.89 -18.72 12.80
N PHE A 126 5.46 -17.50 13.08
CA PHE A 126 6.32 -16.46 13.64
C PHE A 126 6.90 -16.82 15.01
N LYS A 127 6.18 -17.62 15.80
CA LYS A 127 6.69 -18.15 17.07
C LYS A 127 7.93 -19.03 16.86
N LEU A 128 7.89 -19.91 15.85
CA LEU A 128 9.04 -20.73 15.49
C LEU A 128 10.19 -19.86 14.94
N LEU A 129 9.89 -18.91 14.04
CA LEU A 129 10.88 -17.98 13.50
C LEU A 129 11.62 -17.23 14.61
N ASN A 130 10.88 -16.66 15.57
CA ASN A 130 11.43 -15.87 16.66
C ASN A 130 12.26 -16.71 17.66
N SER A 131 11.97 -18.02 17.76
CA SER A 131 12.67 -18.93 18.67
C SER A 131 14.06 -19.37 18.20
N ILE A 132 14.36 -19.23 16.90
CA ILE A 132 15.63 -19.67 16.30
C ILE A 132 16.47 -18.44 15.95
N PRO A 133 17.52 -18.10 16.74
CA PRO A 133 18.25 -16.83 16.59
C PRO A 133 18.82 -16.60 15.19
N TYR A 134 19.38 -17.62 14.56
CA TYR A 134 19.94 -17.52 13.22
C TYR A 134 18.89 -17.17 12.16
N MET A 135 17.72 -17.82 12.22
CA MET A 135 16.62 -17.57 11.28
C MET A 135 15.97 -16.22 11.55
N ARG A 136 15.79 -15.85 12.83
CA ARG A 136 15.31 -14.54 13.24
C ARG A 136 16.17 -13.43 12.66
N ASN A 137 17.48 -13.48 12.86
CA ASN A 137 18.39 -12.44 12.40
C ASN A 137 18.35 -12.29 10.87
N ARG A 138 18.27 -13.41 10.12
CA ARG A 138 18.10 -13.37 8.67
C ARG A 138 16.76 -12.79 8.21
N ALA A 139 15.68 -13.12 8.89
CA ALA A 139 14.37 -12.55 8.57
C ALA A 139 14.34 -11.03 8.84
N VAL A 140 14.96 -10.59 9.92
CA VAL A 140 15.09 -9.17 10.26
C VAL A 140 15.93 -8.43 9.22
N GLU A 141 17.06 -9.01 8.81
CA GLU A 141 17.91 -8.45 7.74
C GLU A 141 17.17 -8.37 6.40
N PHE A 142 16.43 -9.42 6.03
CA PHE A 142 15.56 -9.42 4.85
C PHE A 142 14.52 -8.29 4.91
N CYS A 143 13.77 -8.18 6.01
CA CYS A 143 12.77 -7.13 6.19
C CYS A 143 13.38 -5.73 6.17
N LYS A 144 14.57 -5.55 6.73
CA LYS A 144 15.30 -4.27 6.73
C LYS A 144 15.64 -3.83 5.31
N ASN A 145 16.10 -4.74 4.46
CA ASN A 145 16.45 -4.45 3.08
C ASN A 145 15.21 -4.06 2.26
N GLU A 146 14.07 -4.73 2.48
CA GLU A 146 12.82 -4.49 1.73
C GLU A 146 12.05 -3.24 2.22
N THR A 147 12.07 -2.97 3.53
CA THR A 147 11.26 -1.89 4.13
C THR A 147 12.03 -0.60 4.43
N GLY A 148 13.36 -0.68 4.56
CA GLY A 148 14.20 0.42 5.04
C GLY A 148 14.04 0.75 6.53
N LEU A 149 13.27 -0.04 7.29
CA LEU A 149 12.98 0.23 8.70
C LEU A 149 14.15 -0.15 9.62
N PRO A 150 14.30 0.52 10.77
CA PRO A 150 15.31 0.17 11.76
C PRO A 150 15.13 -1.26 12.29
N GLU A 151 16.25 -1.95 12.50
CA GLU A 151 16.31 -3.33 12.98
C GLU A 151 15.47 -3.55 14.26
N LEU A 152 15.65 -2.67 15.25
CA LEU A 152 14.92 -2.72 16.52
C LEU A 152 13.40 -2.65 16.33
N LYS A 153 12.92 -1.89 15.34
CA LYS A 153 11.48 -1.76 15.05
C LYS A 153 10.92 -3.06 14.47
N ILE A 154 11.65 -3.67 13.55
CA ILE A 154 11.29 -4.96 12.95
C ILE A 154 11.27 -6.07 14.01
N GLU A 155 12.28 -6.11 14.90
CA GLU A 155 12.31 -7.06 16.01
C GLU A 155 11.12 -6.92 16.94
N ASN A 156 10.74 -5.68 17.28
CA ASN A 156 9.55 -5.41 18.10
C ASN A 156 8.27 -5.93 17.44
N PHE A 157 8.08 -5.71 16.15
CA PHE A 157 6.93 -6.22 15.41
C PHE A 157 6.93 -7.74 15.31
N LEU A 158 8.08 -8.37 15.06
CA LEU A 158 8.20 -9.83 15.08
C LEU A 158 7.86 -10.40 16.46
N MET A 159 8.27 -9.75 17.56
CA MET A 159 7.89 -10.17 18.91
C MET A 159 6.38 -10.09 19.16
N ILE A 160 5.72 -9.03 18.67
CA ILE A 160 4.26 -8.90 18.74
C ILE A 160 3.59 -10.04 17.98
N LEU A 161 3.98 -10.27 16.73
CA LEU A 161 3.46 -11.35 15.88
C LEU A 161 3.70 -12.75 16.48
N ALA A 162 4.85 -12.97 17.12
CA ALA A 162 5.20 -14.24 17.74
C ALA A 162 4.41 -14.56 19.02
N LYS A 163 3.91 -13.53 19.72
CA LYS A 163 3.08 -13.68 20.93
C LYS A 163 1.61 -14.01 20.62
N GLY A 164 1.20 -13.85 19.36
CA GLY A 164 -0.19 -13.96 18.92
C GLY A 164 -0.87 -12.60 19.07
N ALA A 165 -1.24 -12.01 17.93
CA ALA A 165 -2.23 -10.94 17.86
C ALA A 165 -3.62 -11.56 17.70
#